data_AF-A0A6I6JQ45-F1
#
_entry.id   AF-A0A6I6JQ45-F1
#
_cell.length_a   1.000
_cell.length_b   1.000
_cell.length_c   1.000
_cell.angle_alpha   90.00
_cell.angle_beta   90.00
_cell.angle_gamma   90.00
#
_symmetry.space_group_name_H-M   'P 1'
#
loop_
_entity.id
_entity.type
_entity.pdbx_description
1 polymer ?
#
loop_
_entity_poly.entity_id
_entity_poly.type
_entity_poly.pdbx_seq_one_letter_code
_entity_poly.pdbx_strand_id
1 'polypeptide(L)'
;MTHFPDILLKRDTVLLAFVVTGIANTLATDFGASSEKTLLSVLSVIAFPLVAWFAHKRQLLAIWCTVLLLIVTGSGFLYDAFSGLKQGADVSYAVMLLKTVAGIYLTWGALLLHRERHIRD
;
A
#
# COMPACT_ATOMS: atom_id res chain seq x y z
N MET A 1 29.58 0.67 0.99
CA MET A 1 28.48 -0.30 0.90
C MET A 1 27.27 0.22 1.67
N THR A 2 26.49 1.13 1.08
CA THR A 2 25.26 1.69 1.68
C THR A 2 24.23 2.07 0.60
N HIS A 3 24.15 1.31 -0.50
CA HIS A 3 23.21 1.61 -1.60
C HIS A 3 21.78 1.07 -1.38
N PHE A 4 21.57 0.15 -0.43
CA PHE A 4 20.26 -0.46 -0.17
C PHE A 4 19.18 0.50 0.38
N PRO A 5 19.45 1.35 1.40
CA PRO A 5 18.40 2.23 1.94
C PRO A 5 17.93 3.26 0.90
N ASP A 6 18.85 3.75 0.06
CA ASP A 6 18.53 4.74 -0.96
C ASP A 6 17.68 4.17 -2.10
N ILE A 7 17.81 2.88 -2.42
CA ILE A 7 16.98 2.24 -3.45
C ILE A 7 15.58 1.95 -2.92
N LEU A 8 15.45 1.56 -1.65
CA LEU A 8 14.17 1.29 -1.02
C LEU A 8 13.32 2.57 -0.86
N LEU A 9 13.94 3.70 -0.52
CA LEU A 9 13.22 4.95 -0.27
C LEU A 9 12.88 5.74 -1.55
N LYS A 10 13.28 5.26 -2.73
CA LYS A 10 12.92 5.90 -4.00
C LYS A 10 11.43 5.77 -4.27
N ARG A 11 10.85 6.84 -4.80
CA ARG A 11 9.44 6.92 -5.20
C ARG A 11 8.99 5.76 -6.08
N ASP A 12 9.81 5.32 -7.04
CA ASP A 12 9.46 4.21 -7.92
C ASP A 12 9.31 2.89 -7.15
N THR A 13 10.17 2.67 -6.15
CA THR A 13 10.13 1.48 -5.29
C THR A 13 8.93 1.52 -4.34
N VAL A 14 8.57 2.70 -3.82
CA VAL A 14 7.36 2.89 -3.00
C VAL A 14 6.09 2.62 -3.80
N LEU A 15 6.02 3.14 -5.03
CA LEU A 15 4.89 2.91 -5.93
C LEU A 15 4.78 1.43 -6.32
N LEU A 16 5.89 0.77 -6.61
CA LEU A 16 5.91 -0.66 -6.90
C LEU A 16 5.46 -1.48 -5.69
N ALA A 17 5.95 -1.17 -4.49
CA ALA A 17 5.52 -1.84 -3.26
C ALA A 17 4.03 -1.65 -3.00
N PHE A 18 3.47 -0.46 -3.26
CA PHE A 18 2.03 -0.19 -3.17
C PHE A 18 1.21 -1.07 -4.11
N VAL A 19 1.63 -1.16 -5.38
CA VAL A 19 0.94 -2.01 -6.37
C VAL A 19 1.03 -3.48 -5.96
N VAL A 20 2.21 -3.96 -5.59
CA VAL A 20 2.43 -5.36 -5.19
C VAL A 20 1.62 -5.70 -3.94
N THR A 21 1.63 -4.85 -2.91
CA THR A 21 0.84 -5.08 -1.69
C THR A 21 -0.66 -4.99 -1.95
N GLY A 22 -1.12 -4.07 -2.78
CA GLY A 22 -2.52 -3.99 -3.20
C GLY A 22 -3.00 -5.24 -3.94
N ILE A 23 -2.20 -5.75 -4.89
CA ILE A 23 -2.49 -6.99 -5.62
C ILE A 23 -2.47 -8.19 -4.67
N ALA A 24 -1.41 -8.33 -3.86
CA ALA A 24 -1.28 -9.43 -2.91
C ALA A 24 -2.42 -9.46 -1.89
N ASN A 25 -2.84 -8.30 -1.39
CA ASN A 25 -3.98 -8.21 -0.48
C ASN A 25 -5.29 -8.60 -1.17
N THR A 26 -5.48 -8.17 -2.41
CA THR A 26 -6.68 -8.50 -3.19
C THR A 26 -6.76 -10.00 -3.49
N LEU A 27 -5.61 -10.64 -3.78
CA LEU A 27 -5.53 -12.10 -3.97
C LEU A 27 -5.71 -12.89 -2.67
N ALA A 28 -5.33 -12.30 -1.53
CA ALA A 28 -5.47 -12.92 -0.22
C ALA A 28 -6.90 -12.81 0.35
N THR A 29 -7.68 -11.83 -0.08
CA THR A 29 -9.11 -11.77 0.21
C THR A 29 -9.84 -12.84 -0.60
N ASP A 30 -10.56 -13.72 0.09
CA ASP A 30 -11.45 -14.70 -0.55
C ASP A 30 -12.40 -13.97 -1.51
N PHE A 31 -12.45 -14.45 -2.76
CA PHE A 31 -13.46 -14.07 -3.74
C PHE A 31 -14.81 -14.58 -3.23
N GLY A 32 -15.41 -13.82 -2.31
CA GLY A 32 -16.69 -14.18 -1.72
C GLY A 32 -17.74 -14.39 -2.83
N ALA A 33 -18.71 -15.27 -2.58
CA ALA A 33 -19.76 -15.67 -3.53
C ALA A 33 -20.66 -14.54 -4.07
N SER A 34 -20.43 -13.29 -3.68
CA SER A 34 -21.11 -12.11 -4.21
C SER A 34 -20.30 -11.50 -5.36
N SER A 35 -20.92 -11.45 -6.55
CA SER A 35 -20.35 -10.88 -7.77
C SER A 35 -19.81 -9.45 -7.58
N GLU A 36 -20.39 -8.67 -6.67
CA GLU A 36 -19.96 -7.30 -6.36
C GLU A 36 -18.57 -7.24 -5.73
N LYS A 37 -18.23 -8.18 -4.82
CA LYS A 37 -16.92 -8.22 -4.16
C LYS A 37 -15.81 -8.62 -5.12
N THR A 38 -16.12 -9.53 -6.03
CA THR A 38 -15.21 -9.95 -7.12
C THR A 38 -14.96 -8.79 -8.07
N LEU A 39 -16.01 -8.04 -8.45
CA LEU A 39 -15.89 -6.91 -9.36
C LEU A 39 -15.07 -5.77 -8.75
N LEU A 40 -15.28 -5.47 -7.45
CA LEU A 40 -14.47 -4.50 -6.71
C LEU A 40 -12.99 -4.92 -6.59
N SER A 41 -12.73 -6.22 -6.40
CA SER A 41 -11.37 -6.78 -6.34
C SER A 41 -10.66 -6.71 -7.70
N VAL A 42 -11.35 -7.00 -8.79
CA VAL A 42 -10.76 -6.84 -10.14
C VAL A 42 -10.51 -5.37 -10.43
N LEU A 43 -11.42 -4.49 -10.02
CA LEU A 43 -11.27 -3.05 -10.21
C LEU A 43 -10.09 -2.48 -9.42
N SER A 44 -9.83 -2.94 -8.19
CA SER A 44 -8.69 -2.50 -7.38
C SER A 44 -7.35 -2.92 -8.00
N VAL A 45 -7.28 -4.14 -8.57
CA VAL A 45 -6.08 -4.64 -9.28
C VAL A 45 -5.75 -3.80 -10.51
N ILE A 46 -6.74 -3.17 -11.14
CA ILE A 46 -6.53 -2.27 -12.30
C ILE A 46 -6.27 -0.84 -11.84
N ALA A 47 -7.03 -0.36 -10.84
CA ALA A 47 -6.95 1.01 -10.35
C ALA A 47 -5.62 1.30 -9.66
N PHE A 48 -5.08 0.39 -8.85
CA PHE A 48 -3.81 0.63 -8.13
C PHE A 48 -2.61 0.83 -9.06
N PRO A 49 -2.35 -0.02 -10.08
CA PRO A 49 -1.31 0.23 -11.08
C PRO A 49 -1.54 1.52 -11.86
N LEU A 50 -2.79 1.83 -12.23
CA LEU A 50 -3.12 3.06 -12.95
C LEU A 50 -2.81 4.31 -12.13
N VAL A 51 -3.22 4.32 -10.86
CA VAL A 51 -2.93 5.43 -9.94
C VAL A 51 -1.43 5.56 -9.69
N ALA A 52 -0.72 4.43 -9.50
CA ALA A 52 0.73 4.44 -9.38
C ALA A 52 1.44 4.96 -10.64
N TRP A 53 0.93 4.62 -11.83
CA TRP A 53 1.43 5.13 -13.11
C TRP A 53 1.20 6.64 -13.28
N PHE A 54 0.01 7.13 -12.92
CA PHE A 54 -0.27 8.57 -12.94
C PHE A 54 0.55 9.35 -11.90
N ALA A 55 0.77 8.75 -10.72
CA ALA A 55 1.70 9.28 -9.74
C ALA A 55 3.12 9.33 -10.30
N HIS A 56 3.55 8.32 -11.05
CA HIS A 56 4.84 8.31 -11.75
C HIS A 56 4.93 9.42 -12.82
N LYS A 57 3.84 9.70 -13.53
CA LYS A 57 3.74 10.86 -14.47
C LYS A 57 3.65 12.24 -13.80
N ARG A 58 3.77 12.33 -12.47
CA ARG A 58 3.84 13.59 -11.70
C ARG A 58 2.59 14.47 -11.77
N GLN A 59 1.42 13.90 -12.04
CA GLN A 59 0.19 14.70 -11.98
C GLN A 59 -0.18 15.01 -10.52
N LEU A 60 -0.35 16.30 -10.19
CA LEU A 60 -0.61 16.76 -8.81
C LEU A 60 -1.77 16.02 -8.15
N LEU A 61 -2.90 15.90 -8.86
CA LEU A 61 -4.10 15.24 -8.38
C LEU A 61 -3.87 13.74 -8.12
N ALA A 62 -3.10 13.09 -8.99
CA ALA A 62 -2.75 11.68 -8.83
C ALA A 62 -1.80 11.44 -7.66
N ILE A 63 -0.86 12.37 -7.40
CA ILE A 63 0.04 12.28 -6.24
C ILE A 63 -0.77 12.36 -4.95
N TRP A 64 -1.72 13.31 -4.84
CA TRP A 64 -2.61 13.40 -3.68
C TRP A 64 -3.44 12.13 -3.48
N CYS A 65 -4.04 11.62 -4.56
CA CYS A 65 -4.83 10.40 -4.52
C CYS A 65 -3.98 9.20 -4.07
N THR A 66 -2.74 9.10 -4.56
CA THR A 66 -1.80 8.03 -4.18
C THR A 66 -1.35 8.14 -2.73
N VAL A 67 -1.06 9.35 -2.24
CA VAL A 67 -0.72 9.58 -0.83
C VAL A 67 -1.87 9.18 0.08
N LEU A 68 -3.11 9.57 -0.26
CA LEU A 68 -4.29 9.17 0.51
C LEU A 68 -4.49 7.65 0.50
N LEU A 69 -4.35 7.00 -0.66
CA LEU A 69 -4.46 5.55 -0.76
C LEU A 69 -3.37 4.85 0.04
N LEU A 70 -2.12 5.30 -0.03
CA LEU A 70 -1.02 4.76 0.78
C LEU A 70 -1.30 4.86 2.29
N ILE A 71 -1.84 5.99 2.76
CA ILE A 71 -2.20 6.18 4.17
C ILE A 71 -3.36 5.26 4.55
N VAL A 72 -4.42 5.19 3.74
CA VAL A 72 -5.59 4.36 4.02
C VAL A 72 -5.23 2.88 3.99
N THR A 73 -4.49 2.42 2.98
CA THR A 73 -4.03 1.03 2.89
C THR A 73 -3.04 0.69 4.00
N GLY A 74 -2.08 1.56 4.28
CA GLY A 74 -1.10 1.36 5.35
C GLY A 74 -1.73 1.30 6.74
N SER A 75 -2.67 2.20 7.03
CA SER A 75 -3.43 2.20 8.29
C SER A 75 -4.37 1.00 8.39
N GLY A 76 -4.95 0.54 7.28
CA GLY A 76 -5.70 -0.71 7.21
C GLY A 76 -4.86 -1.92 7.61
N PHE A 77 -3.64 -2.07 7.06
CA PHE A 77 -2.76 -3.18 7.44
C PHE A 77 -2.33 -3.12 8.91
N LEU A 78 -2.07 -1.93 9.45
CA LEU A 78 -1.77 -1.76 10.87
C LEU A 78 -2.97 -2.14 11.72
N TYR A 79 -4.17 -1.68 11.38
CA TYR A 79 -5.40 -2.00 12.09
C TYR A 79 -5.67 -3.51 12.09
N ASP A 80 -5.51 -4.18 10.94
CA ASP A 80 -5.62 -5.64 10.82
C ASP A 80 -4.62 -6.37 11.72
N ALA A 81 -3.37 -5.92 11.74
CA ALA A 81 -2.34 -6.53 12.58
C ALA A 81 -2.67 -6.37 14.08
N PHE A 82 -3.03 -5.15 14.50
CA PHE A 82 -3.38 -4.88 15.90
C PHE A 82 -4.69 -5.56 16.35
N SER A 83 -5.70 -5.59 15.49
CA SER A 83 -6.96 -6.29 15.77
C SER A 83 -6.76 -7.80 15.86
N GLY A 84 -5.91 -8.38 15.01
CA GLY A 84 -5.50 -9.79 15.11
C GLY A 84 -4.81 -10.12 16.44
N LEU A 85 -3.91 -9.25 16.91
CA LEU A 85 -3.26 -9.39 18.21
C LEU A 85 -4.26 -9.32 19.37
N LYS A 86 -5.22 -8.38 19.30
CA LYS A 86 -6.22 -8.17 20.35
C LYS A 86 -7.25 -9.30 20.44
N GLN A 87 -7.60 -9.90 19.31
CA GLN A 87 -8.60 -10.96 19.23
C GLN A 87 -8.04 -12.36 19.55
N GLY A 88 -6.72 -12.48 19.77
CA GLY A 88 -6.08 -13.77 20.03
C GLY A 88 -6.27 -14.76 18.88
N ALA A 89 -6.45 -14.25 17.66
CA ALA A 89 -6.68 -15.09 16.49
C ALA A 89 -5.41 -15.91 16.21
N ASP A 90 -5.57 -17.18 15.79
CA ASP A 90 -4.51 -18.09 15.29
C ASP A 90 -3.89 -17.61 13.97
N VAL A 91 -3.82 -16.30 13.75
CA VAL A 91 -3.09 -15.70 12.65
C VAL A 91 -1.61 -15.88 12.97
N SER A 92 -0.91 -16.63 12.12
CA SER A 92 0.54 -16.83 12.24
C SER A 92 1.25 -15.51 12.51
N TYR A 93 2.05 -15.45 13.57
CA TYR A 93 2.86 -14.27 13.96
C TYR A 93 3.63 -13.66 12.78
N ALA A 94 4.04 -14.50 11.82
CA ALA A 94 4.71 -14.06 10.59
C ALA A 94 3.83 -13.16 9.71
N VAL A 95 2.54 -13.48 9.58
CA VAL A 95 1.58 -12.68 8.79
C VAL A 95 1.32 -11.34 9.47
N MET A 96 1.21 -11.34 10.81
CA MET A 96 1.02 -10.12 11.57
C MET A 96 2.23 -9.18 11.46
N LEU A 97 3.46 -9.72 11.56
CA LEU A 97 4.68 -8.95 11.34
C LEU A 97 4.75 -8.40 9.91
N LEU A 98 4.42 -9.21 8.90
CA LEU A 98 4.38 -8.76 7.50
C LEU A 98 3.40 -7.61 7.30
N LYS A 99 2.17 -7.72 7.81
CA LYS A 99 1.16 -6.64 7.74
C LYS A 99 1.65 -5.38 8.45
N THR A 100 2.28 -5.52 9.61
CA THR A 100 2.81 -4.38 10.37
C THR A 100 3.92 -3.66 9.60
N VAL A 101 4.89 -4.41 9.06
CA VAL A 101 6.01 -3.85 8.28
C VAL A 101 5.50 -3.22 6.98
N ALA A 102 4.59 -3.89 6.27
CA ALA A 102 3.97 -3.35 5.06
C ALA A 102 3.18 -2.06 5.37
N GLY A 103 2.41 -2.04 6.46
CA GLY A 103 1.68 -0.87 6.92
C GLY A 103 2.60 0.33 7.19
N ILE A 104 3.63 0.13 8.01
CA ILE A 104 4.65 1.17 8.29
C ILE A 104 5.31 1.66 7.01
N TYR A 105 5.71 0.75 6.13
CA TYR A 105 6.40 1.10 4.89
C TYR A 105 5.53 1.93 3.94
N LEU A 106 4.25 1.56 3.77
CA LEU A 106 3.32 2.31 2.93
C LEU A 106 3.01 3.69 3.52
N THR A 107 2.79 3.78 4.83
CA THR A 107 2.57 5.06 5.51
C THR A 107 3.81 5.96 5.44
N TRP A 108 5.01 5.41 5.60
CA TRP A 108 6.26 6.14 5.42
C TRP A 108 6.47 6.58 3.97
N GLY A 109 6.15 5.70 3.02
CA GLY A 109 6.15 5.99 1.59
C GLY A 109 5.23 7.16 1.21
N ALA A 110 4.06 7.28 1.84
CA ALA A 110 3.16 8.42 1.67
C ALA A 110 3.82 9.74 2.12
N LEU A 111 4.49 9.74 3.29
CA LEU A 111 5.20 10.91 3.80
C LEU A 111 6.36 11.32 2.89
N LEU A 112 7.09 10.35 2.34
CA LEU A 112 8.15 10.61 1.35
C LEU A 112 7.61 11.22 0.07
N LEU A 113 6.55 10.65 -0.51
CA LEU A 113 5.89 11.21 -1.69
C LEU A 113 5.39 12.64 -1.45
N HIS A 114 4.83 12.89 -0.26
CA HIS A 114 4.34 14.21 0.12
C HIS A 114 5.50 15.22 0.29
N ARG A 115 6.60 14.81 0.94
CA ARG A 115 7.78 15.65 1.15
C ARG A 115 8.50 15.98 -0.15
N GLU A 116 8.71 15.01 -1.04
CA GLU A 116 9.36 15.23 -2.35
C GLU A 116 8.62 16.25 -3.20
N ARG A 117 7.31 16.37 -3.04
CA ARG A 117 6.52 17.41 -3.69
C ARG A 117 6.85 18.80 -3.14
N HIS A 118 6.82 18.98 -1.82
CA HIS A 118 7.04 20.29 -1.19
C HIS A 118 8.44 20.86 -1.46
N ILE A 119 9.45 20.01 -1.70
CA ILE A 119 10.81 20.47 -2.03
C ILE A 119 10.91 21.02 -3.47
N ARG A 120 9.93 20.71 -4.33
CA ARG A 120 9.94 21.05 -5.77
C ARG A 120 8.96 22.14 -6.18
N ASP A 121 7.93 22.39 -5.38
CA ASP A 121 7.04 23.55 -5.50
C ASP A 121 7.68 24.76 -4.79
#